data_AF-A0A9D7C5N6-F1
#
_entry.id   AF-A0A9D7C5N6-F1
#
_cell.length_a   1.000
_cell.length_b   1.000
_cell.length_c   1.000
_cell.angle_alpha   90.00
_cell.angle_beta   90.00
_cell.angle_gamma   90.00
#
_symmetry.space_group_name_H-M   'P 1'
#
loop_
_entity.id
_entity.type
_entity.pdbx_description
1 polymer ?
#
loop_
_entity_poly.entity_id
_entity_poly.type
_entity_poly.pdbx_seq_one_letter_code
_entity_poly.pdbx_strand_id
1 'polypeptide(L)'
;MKKWILHAILLIGCFYQSPAQDVMLQGWYWDYPKTGQGKWWVDTIAQQARTLSAAGFNSIWLPPMSMAGNAGFSNGYDIYDLYNLGGTYGANTAFGNRIRIDKMMDSLALYNLTPIADMIYNHRANGKLEVNGAVEGWIENYNLAKHNNGESCYPSDRFKCFLPIGGSTGLGAGIYYLKIHSASGSVDYFNKPYTVYVYTKKKGWANLPDLQETANNGGGDCAQPNDNISLGRNMKATIDAGGCGTDEFELNITTDDFLSPADTLFISITNDDGNYSDHFIYGIWHTGTNSDVQSQVRYQTYTNFTATPSGRGDMNYLNFKPNGNPTCLCGDWDAMLFYNDLDQYYQATIDTFHVWTKWMMEDVGVEGLRLDAVKNFTPEFTGNLLDYLHDNGNDPKIIVGESYDYDAATLKSRLDAVYSYMDEDTKNAMYYSLFDFNLQASLRDACDAFGYDARNVFSNGMHNSQQINRKNIITFVNNHDFREEPQSADNDPILGYAFILTNPLAGIPACIGQINITPTIRATPTTSIN
;
A
#
# COMPACT_ATOMS: atom_id res chain seq x y z
N MET A 1 64.74 12.48 35.37
CA MET A 1 63.92 11.48 34.63
C MET A 1 62.42 11.50 34.99
N LYS A 2 61.81 12.64 35.39
CA LYS A 2 60.35 12.70 35.70
C LYS A 2 59.56 13.85 35.02
N LYS A 3 60.20 14.67 34.16
CA LYS A 3 59.52 15.75 33.43
C LYS A 3 59.29 15.48 31.92
N TRP A 4 59.87 14.40 31.40
CA TRP A 4 59.77 14.05 29.97
C TRP A 4 58.68 13.01 29.67
N ILE A 5 58.09 12.36 30.68
CA ILE A 5 57.02 11.37 30.48
C ILE A 5 55.64 12.02 30.37
N LEU A 6 55.41 13.19 30.99
CA LEU A 6 54.12 13.89 30.86
C LEU A 6 53.92 14.58 29.49
N HIS A 7 54.99 14.91 28.77
CA HIS A 7 54.88 15.50 27.43
C HIS A 7 54.70 14.45 26.32
N ALA A 8 55.03 13.18 26.59
CA ALA A 8 54.80 12.09 25.65
C ALA A 8 53.34 11.55 25.68
N ILE A 9 52.63 11.73 26.81
CA ILE A 9 51.23 11.32 26.94
C ILE A 9 50.25 12.36 26.33
N LEU A 10 50.69 13.61 26.15
CA LEU A 10 49.85 14.66 25.53
C LEU A 10 49.91 14.71 23.99
N LEU A 11 50.81 13.95 23.36
CA LEU A 11 50.99 13.89 21.90
C LEU A 11 50.47 12.58 21.28
N ILE A 12 49.95 11.68 22.09
CA ILE A 12 49.09 10.57 21.66
C ILE A 12 47.65 10.95 21.99
N GLY A 13 47.25 12.15 21.55
CA GLY A 13 45.85 12.42 21.30
C GLY A 13 45.47 11.60 20.07
N CYS A 14 45.23 10.30 20.25
CA CYS A 14 44.39 9.58 19.32
C CYS A 14 43.13 10.43 19.19
N PHE A 15 42.92 11.02 18.02
CA PHE A 15 41.62 11.47 17.60
C PHE A 15 40.74 10.23 17.55
N TYR A 16 40.28 9.77 18.72
CA TYR A 16 39.02 9.07 18.81
C TYR A 16 37.99 10.14 18.42
N GLN A 17 37.81 10.33 17.11
CA GLN A 17 36.51 10.75 16.62
C GLN A 17 35.56 9.70 17.17
N SER A 18 34.83 10.05 18.23
CA SER A 18 33.61 9.32 18.55
C SER A 18 32.84 9.26 17.22
N PRO A 19 32.49 8.08 16.69
CA PRO A 19 31.62 8.02 15.52
C PRO A 19 30.45 8.97 15.78
N ALA A 20 30.27 9.93 14.87
CA ALA A 20 29.16 10.86 14.93
C ALA A 20 27.86 10.05 14.98
N GLN A 21 26.88 10.51 15.75
CA GLN A 21 25.57 9.88 15.78
C GLN A 21 24.97 9.85 14.37
N ASP A 22 24.38 8.73 13.99
CA ASP A 22 23.64 8.66 12.74
C ASP A 22 22.38 9.52 12.82
N VAL A 23 22.14 10.32 11.79
CA VAL A 23 20.96 11.19 11.69
C VAL A 23 20.36 11.03 10.30
N MET A 24 19.14 10.50 10.28
CA MET A 24 18.38 10.26 9.08
C MET A 24 17.51 11.47 8.71
N LEU A 25 17.35 11.72 7.42
CA LEU A 25 16.36 12.65 6.90
C LEU A 25 15.32 11.90 6.06
N GLN A 26 14.04 12.00 6.38
CA GLN A 26 12.98 11.78 5.39
C GLN A 26 13.03 12.94 4.40
N GLY A 27 13.61 12.70 3.21
CA GLY A 27 13.94 13.71 2.21
C GLY A 27 12.75 14.28 1.44
N TRP A 28 11.51 14.08 1.92
CA TRP A 28 10.27 14.44 1.25
C TRP A 28 9.11 14.54 2.25
N TYR A 29 7.97 15.07 1.82
CA TYR A 29 6.71 15.19 2.57
C TYR A 29 5.55 15.06 1.59
N TRP A 30 4.34 14.70 2.03
CA TRP A 30 3.26 14.29 1.12
C TRP A 30 2.97 15.25 -0.04
N ASP A 31 2.99 16.55 0.24
CA ASP A 31 2.67 17.60 -0.74
C ASP A 31 3.94 18.23 -1.37
N TYR A 32 5.03 17.46 -1.50
CA TYR A 32 6.26 17.96 -2.14
C TYR A 32 5.96 18.42 -3.59
N PRO A 33 6.62 19.48 -4.09
CA PRO A 33 6.42 19.94 -5.46
C PRO A 33 6.85 18.88 -6.47
N LYS A 34 5.87 18.17 -7.06
CA LYS A 34 6.12 17.10 -8.05
C LYS A 34 6.87 17.65 -9.26
N THR A 35 6.45 18.79 -9.78
CA THR A 35 7.20 19.57 -10.78
C THR A 35 7.05 21.07 -10.53
N GLY A 36 8.13 21.81 -10.73
CA GLY A 36 8.12 23.27 -10.63
C GLY A 36 9.25 23.89 -11.45
N GLN A 37 8.94 24.87 -12.31
CA GLN A 37 9.94 25.57 -13.15
C GLN A 37 10.84 24.62 -13.99
N GLY A 38 10.30 23.48 -14.43
CA GLY A 38 11.07 22.47 -15.18
C GLY A 38 12.05 21.65 -14.34
N LYS A 39 11.92 21.69 -13.00
CA LYS A 39 12.64 20.87 -12.03
C LYS A 39 11.69 19.90 -11.33
N TRP A 40 12.22 18.75 -10.94
CA TRP A 40 11.53 17.76 -10.10
C TRP A 40 12.08 17.77 -8.67
N TRP A 41 11.39 17.10 -7.74
CA TRP A 41 11.88 16.97 -6.36
C TRP A 41 13.25 16.29 -6.25
N VAL A 42 13.53 15.31 -7.12
CA VAL A 42 14.87 14.69 -7.24
C VAL A 42 15.98 15.71 -7.52
N ASP A 43 15.70 16.79 -8.28
CA ASP A 43 16.68 17.86 -8.54
C ASP A 43 16.95 18.68 -7.27
N THR A 44 15.94 18.85 -6.40
CA THR A 44 16.07 19.57 -5.12
C THR A 44 16.98 18.80 -4.18
N ILE A 45 16.76 17.48 -4.03
CA ILE A 45 17.61 16.63 -3.19
C ILE A 45 19.06 16.67 -3.69
N ALA A 46 19.27 16.50 -5.00
CA ALA A 46 20.59 16.54 -5.61
C ALA A 46 21.35 17.86 -5.34
N GLN A 47 20.64 18.99 -5.35
CA GLN A 47 21.21 20.32 -5.08
C GLN A 47 21.49 20.56 -3.58
N GLN A 48 20.67 19.99 -2.69
CA GLN A 48 20.79 20.18 -1.25
C GLN A 48 21.77 19.22 -0.58
N ALA A 49 22.23 18.17 -1.26
CA ALA A 49 23.11 17.13 -0.71
C ALA A 49 24.28 17.70 0.12
N ARG A 50 24.98 18.73 -0.38
CA ARG A 50 26.05 19.40 0.37
C ARG A 50 25.56 20.05 1.67
N THR A 51 24.46 20.79 1.60
CA THR A 51 23.87 21.51 2.73
C THR A 51 23.40 20.53 3.80
N LEU A 52 22.74 19.44 3.38
CA LEU A 52 22.23 18.40 4.28
C LEU A 52 23.37 17.67 4.99
N SER A 53 24.41 17.27 4.25
CA SER A 53 25.62 16.66 4.82
C SER A 53 26.31 17.62 5.81
N ALA A 54 26.46 18.90 5.45
CA ALA A 54 27.04 19.91 6.33
C ALA A 54 26.19 20.20 7.59
N ALA A 55 24.88 19.96 7.54
CA ALA A 55 23.98 20.05 8.68
C ALA A 55 24.09 18.84 9.64
N GLY A 56 24.78 17.77 9.24
CA GLY A 56 25.03 16.58 10.05
C GLY A 56 24.15 15.37 9.68
N PHE A 57 23.32 15.46 8.65
CA PHE A 57 22.63 14.28 8.11
C PHE A 57 23.64 13.36 7.41
N ASN A 58 23.46 12.05 7.56
CA ASN A 58 24.30 11.06 6.90
C ASN A 58 23.51 9.99 6.13
N SER A 59 22.18 10.05 6.20
CA SER A 59 21.28 9.19 5.44
C SER A 59 20.01 9.94 5.05
N ILE A 60 19.44 9.56 3.91
CA ILE A 60 18.25 10.19 3.36
C ILE A 60 17.27 9.14 2.85
N TRP A 61 16.09 9.08 3.46
CA TRP A 61 14.95 8.32 2.97
C TRP A 61 14.25 9.07 1.84
N LEU A 62 14.33 8.48 0.66
CA LEU A 62 13.75 8.96 -0.59
C LEU A 62 12.30 8.50 -0.72
N PRO A 63 11.41 9.25 -1.40
CA PRO A 63 10.07 8.75 -1.70
C PRO A 63 10.15 7.50 -2.61
N PRO A 64 9.06 6.72 -2.74
CA PRO A 64 9.02 5.61 -3.67
C PRO A 64 9.39 6.06 -5.09
N MET A 65 10.41 5.42 -5.66
CA MET A 65 11.00 5.83 -6.94
C MET A 65 10.39 5.11 -8.15
N SER A 66 9.77 3.96 -7.92
CA SER A 66 9.15 3.12 -8.96
C SER A 66 7.86 3.73 -9.50
N MET A 67 7.49 3.35 -10.72
CA MET A 67 6.28 3.86 -11.38
C MET A 67 5.04 3.42 -10.61
N ALA A 68 4.26 4.41 -10.19
CA ALA A 68 2.95 4.24 -9.59
C ALA A 68 1.84 4.07 -10.63
N GLY A 69 0.70 3.54 -10.20
CA GLY A 69 -0.50 3.36 -10.99
C GLY A 69 -1.01 4.66 -11.59
N ASN A 70 -0.99 5.76 -10.84
CA ASN A 70 -1.32 7.10 -11.34
C ASN A 70 -0.09 7.91 -11.82
N ALA A 71 1.00 7.22 -12.17
CA ALA A 71 2.23 7.77 -12.72
C ALA A 71 2.73 9.04 -11.97
N GLY A 72 3.00 10.12 -12.71
CA GLY A 72 3.51 11.39 -12.19
C GLY A 72 2.59 12.14 -11.22
N PHE A 73 1.37 11.66 -10.99
CA PHE A 73 0.41 12.26 -10.06
C PHE A 73 0.36 11.55 -8.71
N SER A 74 0.98 10.39 -8.55
CA SER A 74 1.02 9.68 -7.27
C SER A 74 2.26 10.03 -6.44
N ASN A 75 2.20 9.82 -5.12
CA ASN A 75 3.38 9.83 -4.26
C ASN A 75 4.17 8.50 -4.30
N GLY A 76 3.60 7.45 -4.91
CA GLY A 76 4.32 6.24 -5.28
C GLY A 76 3.90 4.94 -4.60
N TYR A 77 3.08 5.02 -3.54
CA TYR A 77 2.63 3.83 -2.77
C TYR A 77 1.69 2.90 -3.56
N ASP A 78 0.98 3.40 -4.57
CA ASP A 78 0.21 2.60 -5.54
C ASP A 78 1.12 1.98 -6.61
N ILE A 79 2.14 1.24 -6.20
CA ILE A 79 3.21 0.76 -7.09
C ILE A 79 2.65 -0.11 -8.23
N TYR A 80 3.02 0.25 -9.47
CA TYR A 80 2.58 -0.39 -10.71
C TYR A 80 3.71 -1.14 -11.39
N ASP A 81 4.82 -0.49 -11.72
CA ASP A 81 5.95 -1.09 -12.44
C ASP A 81 7.25 -0.92 -11.65
N LEU A 82 7.70 -2.04 -11.05
CA LEU A 82 8.83 -2.12 -10.11
C LEU A 82 10.14 -1.58 -10.70
N TYR A 83 10.37 -1.74 -12.01
CA TYR A 83 11.64 -1.45 -12.66
C TYR A 83 11.61 -0.17 -13.51
N ASN A 84 10.48 0.54 -13.50
CA ASN A 84 10.34 1.80 -14.22
C ASN A 84 10.49 2.98 -13.27
N LEU A 85 11.68 3.59 -13.24
CA LEU A 85 11.96 4.80 -12.43
C LEU A 85 11.64 6.11 -13.17
N GLY A 86 10.77 6.05 -14.18
CA GLY A 86 10.33 7.19 -14.97
C GLY A 86 11.24 7.51 -16.17
N GLY A 87 10.63 8.01 -17.25
CA GLY A 87 11.28 8.47 -18.48
C GLY A 87 11.69 7.33 -19.43
N THR A 88 12.39 6.30 -18.91
CA THR A 88 12.92 5.20 -19.73
C THR A 88 11.82 4.42 -20.46
N TYR A 89 10.69 4.20 -19.79
CA TYR A 89 9.58 3.39 -20.32
C TYR A 89 8.29 4.22 -20.48
N GLY A 90 8.42 5.51 -20.78
CA GLY A 90 7.30 6.42 -21.03
C GLY A 90 7.22 7.56 -20.02
N ALA A 91 6.14 7.59 -19.21
CA ALA A 91 5.89 8.67 -18.27
C ALA A 91 7.02 8.84 -17.22
N ASN A 92 7.13 10.02 -16.63
CA ASN A 92 7.97 10.26 -15.46
C ASN A 92 7.20 9.89 -14.17
N THR A 93 7.91 9.58 -13.10
CA THR A 93 7.31 9.51 -11.76
C THR A 93 7.12 10.93 -11.20
N ALA A 94 6.39 11.05 -10.09
CA ALA A 94 6.25 12.34 -9.42
C ALA A 94 7.59 12.83 -8.84
N PHE A 95 8.45 11.89 -8.45
CA PHE A 95 9.78 12.19 -7.94
C PHE A 95 10.73 12.66 -9.03
N GLY A 96 10.64 12.09 -10.23
CA GLY A 96 11.45 12.46 -11.38
C GLY A 96 11.57 11.35 -12.42
N ASN A 97 12.78 11.17 -12.97
CA ASN A 97 13.08 10.11 -13.92
C ASN A 97 14.47 9.53 -13.68
N ARG A 98 14.76 8.40 -14.33
CA ARG A 98 16.00 7.64 -14.11
C ARG A 98 17.26 8.50 -14.22
N ILE A 99 17.39 9.30 -15.30
CA ILE A 99 18.56 10.17 -15.53
C ILE A 99 18.77 11.17 -14.39
N ARG A 100 17.68 11.66 -13.80
CA ARG A 100 17.74 12.63 -12.69
C ARG A 100 18.02 11.94 -11.36
N ILE A 101 17.50 10.72 -11.18
CA ILE A 101 17.80 9.86 -10.03
C ILE A 101 19.30 9.54 -10.00
N ASP A 102 19.89 9.12 -11.12
CA ASP A 102 21.33 8.81 -11.18
C ASP A 102 22.19 10.03 -10.76
N LYS A 103 21.83 11.22 -11.23
CA LYS A 103 22.50 12.48 -10.83
C LYS A 103 22.33 12.80 -9.35
N MET A 104 21.18 12.47 -8.77
CA MET A 104 20.99 12.62 -7.33
C MET A 104 21.88 11.63 -6.57
N MET A 105 21.95 10.37 -7.01
CA MET A 105 22.82 9.37 -6.39
C MET A 105 24.30 9.81 -6.43
N ASP A 106 24.77 10.34 -7.57
CA ASP A 106 26.11 10.92 -7.69
C ASP A 106 26.35 12.04 -6.67
N SER A 107 25.38 12.95 -6.51
CA SER A 107 25.45 14.03 -5.52
C SER A 107 25.45 13.51 -4.08
N LEU A 108 24.61 12.53 -3.76
CA LEU A 108 24.52 11.97 -2.41
C LEU A 108 25.82 11.24 -2.04
N ALA A 109 26.36 10.45 -2.97
CA ALA A 109 27.65 9.79 -2.81
C ALA A 109 28.80 10.80 -2.62
N LEU A 110 28.84 11.88 -3.41
CA LEU A 110 29.85 12.94 -3.28
C LEU A 110 29.89 13.57 -1.87
N TYR A 111 28.75 13.61 -1.17
CA TYR A 111 28.62 14.20 0.15
C TYR A 111 28.37 13.19 1.27
N ASN A 112 28.67 11.91 1.04
CA ASN A 112 28.56 10.81 2.01
C ASN A 112 27.16 10.70 2.65
N LEU A 113 26.11 10.92 1.86
CA LEU A 113 24.73 10.70 2.26
C LEU A 113 24.27 9.33 1.75
N THR A 114 23.85 8.46 2.66
CA THR A 114 23.34 7.12 2.36
C THR A 114 21.92 7.22 1.78
N PRO A 115 21.67 6.90 0.50
CA PRO A 115 20.31 6.88 -0.06
C PRO A 115 19.53 5.66 0.43
N ILE A 116 18.36 5.90 1.04
CA ILE A 116 17.44 4.87 1.53
C ILE A 116 16.22 4.82 0.61
N ALA A 117 15.97 3.66 -0.01
CA ALA A 117 14.80 3.44 -0.87
C ALA A 117 13.55 3.13 -0.05
N ASP A 118 12.41 3.69 -0.44
CA ASP A 118 11.10 3.27 0.05
C ASP A 118 10.60 2.05 -0.74
N MET A 119 10.35 0.94 -0.03
CA MET A 119 10.09 -0.37 -0.59
C MET A 119 8.67 -0.85 -0.23
N ILE A 120 7.83 -1.05 -1.24
CA ILE A 120 6.43 -1.46 -1.10
C ILE A 120 6.29 -2.93 -1.52
N TYR A 121 6.08 -3.82 -0.55
CA TYR A 121 5.93 -5.27 -0.78
C TYR A 121 4.51 -5.80 -0.54
N ASN A 122 3.64 -4.96 0.01
CA ASN A 122 2.30 -5.40 0.43
C ASN A 122 1.36 -5.63 -0.76
N HIS A 123 1.34 -4.71 -1.72
CA HIS A 123 0.30 -4.66 -2.74
C HIS A 123 0.84 -4.14 -4.08
N ARG A 124 0.05 -4.31 -5.16
CA ARG A 124 0.25 -3.61 -6.44
C ARG A 124 -1.05 -3.06 -7.00
N ALA A 125 -0.95 -1.95 -7.72
CA ALA A 125 -2.06 -1.25 -8.33
C ALA A 125 -2.03 -1.31 -9.86
N ASN A 126 -3.18 -1.10 -10.50
CA ASN A 126 -3.31 -0.90 -11.96
C ASN A 126 -2.77 -2.02 -12.86
N GLY A 127 -2.79 -3.28 -12.41
CA GLY A 127 -2.61 -4.43 -13.29
C GLY A 127 -3.70 -4.51 -14.37
N LYS A 128 -3.48 -5.31 -15.41
CA LYS A 128 -4.52 -5.60 -16.41
C LYS A 128 -5.53 -6.60 -15.85
N LEU A 129 -6.74 -6.60 -16.41
CA LEU A 129 -7.74 -7.63 -16.10
C LEU A 129 -7.26 -8.99 -16.60
N GLU A 130 -7.39 -10.01 -15.76
CA GLU A 130 -7.24 -11.42 -16.09
C GLU A 130 -8.28 -12.25 -15.34
N VAL A 131 -8.54 -13.47 -15.82
CA VAL A 131 -9.44 -14.40 -15.13
C VAL A 131 -8.82 -14.84 -13.82
N ASN A 132 -9.59 -14.76 -12.73
CA ASN A 132 -9.14 -15.13 -11.40
C ASN A 132 -10.12 -16.12 -10.75
N GLY A 133 -9.82 -17.41 -10.91
CA GLY A 133 -10.64 -18.48 -10.35
C GLY A 133 -10.59 -18.58 -8.82
N ALA A 134 -9.55 -18.04 -8.17
CA ALA A 134 -9.46 -18.03 -6.72
C ALA A 134 -10.39 -16.98 -6.11
N VAL A 135 -10.53 -15.82 -6.75
CA VAL A 135 -11.52 -14.79 -6.38
C VAL A 135 -12.94 -15.24 -6.69
N GLU A 136 -13.17 -15.89 -7.83
CA GLU A 136 -14.44 -16.58 -8.11
C GLU A 136 -14.80 -17.53 -6.96
N GLY A 137 -13.91 -18.48 -6.65
CA GLY A 137 -14.12 -19.41 -5.55
C GLY A 137 -14.32 -18.73 -4.19
N TRP A 138 -13.62 -17.64 -3.90
CA TRP A 138 -13.79 -16.91 -2.64
C TRP A 138 -15.17 -16.27 -2.52
N ILE A 139 -15.62 -15.57 -3.56
CA ILE A 139 -16.90 -14.86 -3.58
C ILE A 139 -18.06 -15.87 -3.57
N GLU A 140 -18.00 -16.91 -4.39
CA GLU A 140 -19.06 -17.92 -4.50
C GLU A 140 -19.21 -18.77 -3.23
N ASN A 141 -18.14 -18.95 -2.46
CA ASN A 141 -18.14 -19.78 -1.24
C ASN A 141 -18.12 -18.96 0.05
N TYR A 142 -18.09 -17.63 -0.02
CA TYR A 142 -18.25 -16.78 1.16
C TYR A 142 -19.63 -17.02 1.77
N ASN A 143 -19.70 -17.11 3.10
CA ASN A 143 -20.94 -17.48 3.79
C ASN A 143 -20.93 -16.98 5.25
N LEU A 144 -22.06 -17.15 5.95
CA LEU A 144 -22.22 -16.70 7.33
C LEU A 144 -21.18 -17.27 8.30
N ALA A 145 -20.73 -18.51 8.10
CA ALA A 145 -19.75 -19.13 8.97
C ALA A 145 -18.37 -18.47 8.83
N LYS A 146 -17.95 -18.17 7.59
CA LYS A 146 -16.71 -17.41 7.31
C LYS A 146 -16.75 -16.02 7.94
N HIS A 147 -17.85 -15.30 7.70
CA HIS A 147 -18.08 -13.99 8.30
C HIS A 147 -18.01 -14.03 9.84
N ASN A 148 -18.71 -14.97 10.49
CA ASN A 148 -18.69 -15.13 11.94
C ASN A 148 -17.32 -15.53 12.51
N ASN A 149 -16.44 -16.11 11.69
CA ASN A 149 -15.05 -16.41 12.05
C ASN A 149 -14.10 -15.22 11.83
N GLY A 150 -14.62 -14.07 11.39
CA GLY A 150 -13.86 -12.86 11.14
C GLY A 150 -13.22 -12.76 9.75
N GLU A 151 -13.55 -13.67 8.82
CA GLU A 151 -13.13 -13.55 7.43
C GLU A 151 -13.89 -12.40 6.73
N SER A 152 -13.26 -11.76 5.75
CA SER A 152 -13.88 -10.65 4.99
C SER A 152 -14.37 -11.09 3.62
N CYS A 153 -15.45 -10.46 3.14
CA CYS A 153 -15.81 -10.54 1.73
C CYS A 153 -14.73 -9.89 0.86
N TYR A 154 -14.59 -10.34 -0.39
CA TYR A 154 -13.65 -9.71 -1.32
C TYR A 154 -14.18 -8.33 -1.75
N PRO A 155 -13.35 -7.26 -1.76
CA PRO A 155 -13.81 -5.90 -2.08
C PRO A 155 -14.43 -5.80 -3.48
N SER A 156 -15.66 -5.27 -3.54
CA SER A 156 -16.50 -5.24 -4.76
C SER A 156 -15.97 -4.34 -5.87
N ASP A 157 -15.13 -3.35 -5.55
CA ASP A 157 -14.46 -2.46 -6.49
C ASP A 157 -13.17 -3.07 -7.10
N ARG A 158 -12.74 -4.26 -6.62
CA ARG A 158 -11.50 -4.92 -7.05
C ARG A 158 -11.69 -6.06 -8.03
N PHE A 159 -12.93 -6.42 -8.37
CA PHE A 159 -13.23 -7.45 -9.36
C PHE A 159 -14.30 -7.04 -10.37
N LYS A 160 -14.40 -7.79 -11.46
CA LYS A 160 -15.50 -7.73 -12.42
C LYS A 160 -15.94 -9.13 -12.79
N CYS A 161 -17.22 -9.31 -13.03
CA CYS A 161 -17.75 -10.53 -13.60
C CYS A 161 -17.85 -10.41 -15.12
N PHE A 162 -17.76 -11.53 -15.83
CA PHE A 162 -18.06 -11.57 -17.25
C PHE A 162 -18.74 -12.87 -17.66
N LEU A 163 -19.61 -12.78 -18.65
CA LEU A 163 -20.34 -13.89 -19.25
C LEU A 163 -20.11 -13.90 -20.76
N PRO A 164 -19.38 -14.87 -21.31
CA PRO A 164 -19.19 -15.01 -22.75
C PRO A 164 -20.52 -15.22 -23.49
N ILE A 165 -20.78 -14.45 -24.55
CA ILE A 165 -21.99 -14.58 -25.39
C ILE A 165 -21.63 -14.74 -26.87
N GLY A 166 -22.49 -15.41 -27.64
CA GLY A 166 -22.25 -15.77 -29.03
C GLY A 166 -21.28 -16.94 -29.19
N GLY A 167 -20.82 -17.15 -30.42
CA GLY A 167 -19.89 -18.21 -30.78
C GLY A 167 -20.45 -19.59 -30.40
N SER A 168 -19.67 -20.34 -29.62
CA SER A 168 -20.04 -21.68 -29.15
C SER A 168 -20.66 -21.70 -27.74
N THR A 169 -20.95 -20.55 -27.13
CA THR A 169 -21.45 -20.50 -25.74
C THR A 169 -22.92 -20.90 -25.62
N GLY A 170 -23.67 -20.86 -26.73
CA GLY A 170 -25.11 -21.07 -26.72
C GLY A 170 -25.92 -19.87 -26.18
N LEU A 171 -25.23 -18.79 -25.79
CA LEU A 171 -25.83 -17.55 -25.29
C LEU A 171 -25.84 -16.48 -26.39
N GLY A 172 -26.75 -15.52 -26.32
CA GLY A 172 -26.90 -14.50 -27.36
C GLY A 172 -27.99 -13.48 -27.04
N ALA A 173 -28.77 -13.10 -28.05
CA ALA A 173 -29.95 -12.26 -27.84
C ALA A 173 -31.01 -13.03 -27.01
N GLY A 174 -31.70 -12.30 -26.14
CA GLY A 174 -32.60 -12.87 -25.15
C GLY A 174 -32.70 -11.98 -23.92
N ILE A 175 -33.50 -12.43 -22.97
CA ILE A 175 -33.65 -11.77 -21.67
C ILE A 175 -32.78 -12.52 -20.66
N TYR A 176 -31.99 -11.76 -19.90
CA TYR A 176 -31.17 -12.25 -18.81
C TYR A 176 -31.73 -11.68 -17.50
N TYR A 177 -32.07 -12.54 -16.55
CA TYR A 177 -32.45 -12.15 -15.20
C TYR A 177 -31.24 -12.33 -14.30
N LEU A 178 -30.57 -11.22 -13.96
CA LEU A 178 -29.41 -11.21 -13.07
C LEU A 178 -29.91 -11.20 -11.63
N LYS A 179 -29.58 -12.25 -10.86
CA LYS A 179 -30.03 -12.40 -9.47
C LYS A 179 -28.86 -12.18 -8.53
N ILE A 180 -28.97 -11.18 -7.66
CA ILE A 180 -27.91 -10.75 -6.74
C ILE A 180 -28.40 -10.95 -5.29
N HIS A 181 -27.53 -11.47 -4.44
CA HIS A 181 -27.82 -11.76 -3.03
C HIS A 181 -26.59 -11.47 -2.15
N SER A 182 -26.79 -11.33 -0.83
CA SER A 182 -25.70 -11.35 0.15
C SER A 182 -25.14 -12.76 0.29
N ALA A 183 -23.86 -12.98 -0.02
CA ALA A 183 -23.25 -14.30 0.08
C ALA A 183 -23.31 -14.89 1.51
N SER A 184 -23.16 -14.05 2.55
CA SER A 184 -23.25 -14.47 3.95
C SER A 184 -24.66 -14.43 4.52
N GLY A 185 -25.55 -13.59 3.99
CA GLY A 185 -26.84 -13.30 4.63
C GLY A 185 -26.70 -12.63 6.00
N SER A 186 -25.54 -12.04 6.31
CA SER A 186 -25.32 -11.31 7.55
C SER A 186 -26.06 -9.97 7.54
N VAL A 187 -26.61 -9.61 8.69
CA VAL A 187 -27.23 -8.29 8.90
C VAL A 187 -26.25 -7.13 8.68
N ASP A 188 -24.95 -7.41 8.74
CA ASP A 188 -23.87 -6.46 8.51
C ASP A 188 -23.76 -6.01 7.05
N TYR A 189 -24.43 -6.68 6.11
CA TYR A 189 -24.39 -6.36 4.68
C TYR A 189 -25.74 -5.96 4.08
N PHE A 190 -26.82 -6.03 4.84
CA PHE A 190 -28.12 -5.53 4.40
C PHE A 190 -28.18 -4.00 4.46
N ASN A 191 -29.02 -3.42 3.60
CA ASN A 191 -29.19 -1.99 3.43
C ASN A 191 -27.92 -1.24 2.98
N LYS A 192 -26.94 -1.95 2.41
CA LYS A 192 -25.75 -1.34 1.82
C LYS A 192 -25.98 -1.03 0.34
N PRO A 193 -25.79 0.23 -0.09
CA PRO A 193 -26.01 0.60 -1.48
C PRO A 193 -24.92 0.03 -2.38
N TYR A 194 -25.32 -0.33 -3.59
CA TYR A 194 -24.43 -0.76 -4.66
C TYR A 194 -24.93 -0.35 -6.04
N THR A 195 -24.01 -0.39 -7.00
CA THR A 195 -24.28 -0.11 -8.40
C THR A 195 -24.09 -1.36 -9.23
N VAL A 196 -25.12 -1.75 -9.96
CA VAL A 196 -25.00 -2.72 -11.07
C VAL A 196 -24.74 -1.95 -12.36
N TYR A 197 -23.72 -2.36 -13.09
CA TYR A 197 -23.41 -1.83 -14.43
C TYR A 197 -23.06 -2.96 -15.38
N VAL A 198 -23.84 -3.10 -16.45
CA VAL A 198 -23.65 -4.16 -17.46
C VAL A 198 -23.36 -3.52 -18.82
N TYR A 199 -22.40 -4.06 -19.55
CA TYR A 199 -22.03 -3.58 -20.89
C TYR A 199 -21.45 -4.69 -21.78
N THR A 200 -21.34 -4.43 -23.08
CA THR A 200 -20.66 -5.30 -24.04
C THR A 200 -19.51 -4.55 -24.71
N LYS A 201 -18.70 -5.22 -25.53
CA LYS A 201 -17.68 -4.52 -26.35
C LYS A 201 -18.32 -3.55 -27.35
N LYS A 202 -19.55 -3.83 -27.78
CA LYS A 202 -20.28 -2.98 -28.74
C LYS A 202 -21.02 -1.82 -28.07
N LYS A 203 -21.54 -2.01 -26.86
CA LYS A 203 -22.39 -1.04 -26.17
C LYS A 203 -21.88 -0.78 -24.76
N GLY A 204 -21.16 0.34 -24.62
CA GLY A 204 -20.66 0.88 -23.37
C GLY A 204 -21.53 2.00 -22.81
N TRP A 205 -20.92 2.95 -22.09
CA TRP A 205 -21.61 4.04 -21.39
C TRP A 205 -22.63 4.77 -22.26
N ALA A 206 -23.89 4.80 -21.81
CA ALA A 206 -25.02 5.35 -22.55
C ALA A 206 -25.22 6.85 -22.31
N ASN A 207 -24.51 7.45 -21.35
CA ASN A 207 -24.68 8.85 -20.94
C ASN A 207 -26.13 9.19 -20.54
N LEU A 208 -26.73 8.31 -19.75
CA LEU A 208 -28.08 8.46 -19.23
C LEU A 208 -28.04 8.59 -17.70
N PRO A 209 -29.02 9.28 -17.07
CA PRO A 209 -29.14 9.33 -15.63
C PRO A 209 -29.24 7.93 -15.02
N ASP A 210 -28.69 7.73 -13.83
CA ASP A 210 -28.75 6.45 -13.12
C ASP A 210 -30.21 5.99 -12.93
N LEU A 211 -30.43 4.68 -12.98
CA LEU A 211 -31.66 4.03 -12.54
C LEU A 211 -31.63 3.89 -11.02
N GLN A 212 -32.82 3.79 -10.42
CA GLN A 212 -33.02 3.49 -9.01
C GLN A 212 -33.91 2.26 -8.93
N GLU A 213 -33.54 1.30 -8.09
CA GLU A 213 -34.35 0.12 -7.84
C GLU A 213 -35.71 0.46 -7.21
N THR A 214 -36.63 -0.49 -7.29
CA THR A 214 -37.86 -0.50 -6.48
C THR A 214 -37.81 -1.69 -5.53
N ALA A 215 -37.66 -1.43 -4.22
CA ALA A 215 -37.53 -2.48 -3.19
C ALA A 215 -38.61 -3.58 -3.25
N ASN A 216 -38.25 -4.79 -2.80
CA ASN A 216 -38.94 -6.06 -3.11
C ASN A 216 -38.90 -6.39 -4.60
N ASN A 217 -37.70 -6.38 -5.18
CA ASN A 217 -37.42 -6.71 -6.57
C ASN A 217 -36.79 -8.10 -6.74
N GLY A 218 -36.99 -9.03 -5.80
CA GLY A 218 -36.39 -10.37 -5.84
C GLY A 218 -36.94 -11.31 -6.93
N GLY A 219 -37.84 -10.81 -7.77
CA GLY A 219 -38.24 -11.48 -8.98
C GLY A 219 -38.94 -12.82 -8.77
N GLY A 220 -38.79 -13.70 -9.76
CA GLY A 220 -39.51 -14.97 -9.83
C GLY A 220 -39.28 -15.89 -8.63
N ASP A 221 -38.04 -15.95 -8.12
CA ASP A 221 -37.68 -16.81 -6.97
C ASP A 221 -38.40 -16.37 -5.68
N CYS A 222 -38.78 -15.10 -5.61
CA CYS A 222 -39.38 -14.48 -4.44
C CYS A 222 -40.87 -14.15 -4.61
N ALA A 223 -41.46 -14.53 -5.74
CA ALA A 223 -42.81 -14.11 -6.14
C ALA A 223 -43.01 -12.58 -6.07
N GLN A 224 -41.95 -11.85 -6.41
CA GLN A 224 -41.86 -10.40 -6.41
C GLN A 224 -41.71 -9.89 -7.86
N PRO A 225 -41.98 -8.61 -8.14
CA PRO A 225 -41.53 -8.01 -9.39
C PRO A 225 -40.00 -8.02 -9.49
N ASN A 226 -39.47 -7.82 -10.68
CA ASN A 226 -38.06 -7.52 -10.92
C ASN A 226 -37.93 -6.06 -11.40
N ASP A 227 -36.72 -5.50 -11.30
CA ASP A 227 -36.42 -4.22 -11.93
C ASP A 227 -35.83 -4.42 -13.33
N ASN A 228 -35.98 -3.42 -14.20
CA ASN A 228 -35.40 -3.45 -15.54
C ASN A 228 -34.07 -2.69 -15.57
N ILE A 229 -33.03 -3.30 -16.12
CA ILE A 229 -31.75 -2.66 -16.38
C ILE A 229 -31.47 -2.59 -17.89
N SER A 230 -30.48 -1.78 -18.27
CA SER A 230 -30.08 -1.60 -19.67
C SER A 230 -28.57 -1.49 -19.78
N LEU A 231 -28.03 -2.01 -20.89
CA LEU A 231 -26.59 -1.91 -21.17
C LEU A 231 -26.10 -0.45 -21.15
N GLY A 232 -24.98 -0.21 -20.48
CA GLY A 232 -24.34 1.09 -20.45
C GLY A 232 -24.96 2.09 -19.47
N ARG A 233 -25.83 1.65 -18.56
CA ARG A 233 -26.49 2.52 -17.58
C ARG A 233 -26.37 1.93 -16.18
N ASN A 234 -26.08 2.77 -15.20
CA ASN A 234 -26.02 2.34 -13.80
C ASN A 234 -27.42 2.04 -13.27
N MET A 235 -27.52 1.02 -12.43
CA MET A 235 -28.65 0.75 -11.55
C MET A 235 -28.19 0.87 -10.11
N LYS A 236 -28.74 1.84 -9.37
CA LYS A 236 -28.51 2.00 -7.93
C LYS A 236 -29.48 1.08 -7.18
N ALA A 237 -28.92 0.21 -6.36
CA ALA A 237 -29.62 -0.85 -5.67
C ALA A 237 -29.10 -1.04 -4.23
N THR A 238 -29.80 -1.86 -3.46
CA THR A 238 -29.55 -2.11 -2.04
C THR A 238 -30.02 -3.51 -1.71
N ILE A 239 -29.17 -4.35 -1.10
CA ILE A 239 -29.67 -5.65 -0.62
C ILE A 239 -30.69 -5.40 0.49
N ASP A 240 -31.94 -5.71 0.22
CA ASP A 240 -33.04 -5.55 1.16
C ASP A 240 -32.86 -6.46 2.39
N ALA A 241 -33.01 -5.89 3.60
CA ALA A 241 -33.09 -6.67 4.84
C ALA A 241 -34.42 -7.43 5.01
N GLY A 242 -35.43 -7.10 4.20
CA GLY A 242 -36.77 -7.67 4.22
C GLY A 242 -37.07 -8.52 2.98
N GLY A 243 -38.11 -9.34 3.05
CA GLY A 243 -38.45 -10.24 1.94
C GLY A 243 -37.52 -11.46 1.89
N CYS A 244 -37.11 -11.86 0.69
CA CYS A 244 -36.19 -13.00 0.47
C CYS A 244 -34.71 -12.58 0.38
N GLY A 245 -34.40 -11.27 0.44
CA GLY A 245 -33.04 -10.72 0.39
C GLY A 245 -32.35 -10.78 -0.97
N THR A 246 -33.09 -11.01 -2.05
CA THR A 246 -32.59 -11.04 -3.44
C THR A 246 -33.04 -9.81 -4.19
N ASP A 247 -32.16 -9.30 -5.06
CA ASP A 247 -32.50 -8.35 -6.11
C ASP A 247 -32.39 -9.04 -7.48
N GLU A 248 -33.44 -8.96 -8.30
CA GLU A 248 -33.47 -9.49 -9.66
C GLU A 248 -33.59 -8.36 -10.70
N PHE A 249 -32.67 -8.35 -11.65
CA PHE A 249 -32.61 -7.36 -12.72
C PHE A 249 -32.82 -8.00 -14.08
N GLU A 250 -33.87 -7.60 -14.79
CA GLU A 250 -34.15 -8.00 -16.16
C GLU A 250 -33.34 -7.15 -17.15
N LEU A 251 -32.50 -7.82 -17.93
CA LEU A 251 -31.70 -7.23 -18.99
C LEU A 251 -32.12 -7.85 -20.34
N ASN A 252 -32.81 -7.07 -21.16
CA ASN A 252 -33.12 -7.48 -22.54
C ASN A 252 -31.96 -7.14 -23.48
N ILE A 253 -31.47 -8.15 -24.22
CA ILE A 253 -30.36 -8.03 -25.16
C ILE A 253 -30.83 -8.44 -26.56
N THR A 254 -30.53 -7.59 -27.53
CA THR A 254 -30.80 -7.84 -28.95
C THR A 254 -29.52 -8.12 -29.73
N THR A 255 -29.63 -8.59 -30.97
CA THR A 255 -28.48 -8.79 -31.86
C THR A 255 -27.70 -7.49 -32.16
N ASP A 256 -28.33 -6.33 -31.95
CA ASP A 256 -27.67 -5.04 -32.14
C ASP A 256 -26.78 -4.63 -30.97
N ASP A 257 -26.91 -5.30 -29.83
CA ASP A 257 -26.23 -4.93 -28.59
C ASP A 257 -24.84 -5.57 -28.41
N PHE A 258 -24.48 -6.56 -29.23
CA PHE A 258 -23.19 -7.26 -29.13
C PHE A 258 -22.56 -7.58 -30.49
N LEU A 259 -21.25 -7.88 -30.50
CA LEU A 259 -20.47 -8.23 -31.68
C LEU A 259 -20.74 -9.69 -32.11
N SER A 260 -20.77 -9.92 -33.43
CA SER A 260 -20.83 -11.25 -34.04
C SER A 260 -19.45 -11.65 -34.58
N PRO A 261 -19.03 -12.92 -34.49
CA PRO A 261 -19.80 -14.06 -33.97
C PRO A 261 -19.79 -14.18 -32.45
N ALA A 262 -18.92 -13.48 -31.72
CA ALA A 262 -18.79 -13.60 -30.27
C ALA A 262 -18.50 -12.24 -29.58
N ASP A 263 -19.00 -12.09 -28.37
CA ASP A 263 -18.81 -10.94 -27.50
C ASP A 263 -18.84 -11.38 -26.02
N THR A 264 -18.98 -10.44 -25.11
CA THR A 264 -18.98 -10.68 -23.67
C THR A 264 -19.90 -9.68 -22.99
N LEU A 265 -20.72 -10.16 -22.05
CA LEU A 265 -21.38 -9.30 -21.07
C LEU A 265 -20.42 -9.10 -19.91
N PHE A 266 -19.99 -7.86 -19.72
CA PHE A 266 -19.23 -7.46 -18.55
C PHE A 266 -20.19 -6.91 -17.51
N ILE A 267 -20.05 -7.37 -16.28
CA ILE A 267 -20.93 -7.07 -15.15
C ILE A 267 -20.07 -6.54 -14.01
N SER A 268 -20.31 -5.31 -13.60
CA SER A 268 -19.73 -4.71 -12.39
C SER A 268 -20.82 -4.59 -11.33
N ILE A 269 -20.47 -4.94 -10.08
CA ILE A 269 -21.30 -4.75 -8.90
C ILE A 269 -20.40 -4.04 -7.89
N THR A 270 -20.59 -2.74 -7.68
CA THR A 270 -19.65 -1.91 -6.90
C THR A 270 -20.36 -1.12 -5.81
N ASN A 271 -19.76 -1.01 -4.62
CA ASN A 271 -20.25 -0.10 -3.58
C ASN A 271 -19.74 1.33 -3.84
N ASP A 272 -20.63 2.31 -3.80
CA ASP A 272 -20.29 3.70 -4.15
C ASP A 272 -19.70 4.50 -2.99
N ASP A 273 -19.84 4.01 -1.75
CA ASP A 273 -19.49 4.71 -0.50
C ASP A 273 -18.29 4.08 0.23
N GLY A 274 -17.66 3.06 -0.37
CA GLY A 274 -16.56 2.30 0.24
C GLY A 274 -16.99 1.34 1.34
N ASN A 275 -18.29 1.24 1.65
CA ASN A 275 -18.82 0.29 2.61
C ASN A 275 -19.08 -1.04 1.91
N TYR A 276 -18.04 -1.86 1.78
CA TYR A 276 -18.13 -3.12 1.03
C TYR A 276 -19.25 -4.02 1.56
N SER A 277 -19.87 -4.70 0.62
CA SER A 277 -20.91 -5.69 0.80
C SER A 277 -20.55 -6.96 0.05
N ASP A 278 -21.04 -8.08 0.53
CA ASP A 278 -20.73 -9.41 0.04
C ASP A 278 -21.64 -9.86 -1.11
N HIS A 279 -21.94 -8.95 -2.04
CA HIS A 279 -22.76 -9.25 -3.22
C HIS A 279 -22.22 -10.44 -3.99
N PHE A 280 -23.14 -11.32 -4.36
CA PHE A 280 -22.84 -12.46 -5.21
C PHE A 280 -23.96 -12.69 -6.23
N ILE A 281 -23.56 -12.99 -7.48
CA ILE A 281 -24.47 -13.39 -8.55
C ILE A 281 -24.76 -14.88 -8.38
N TYR A 282 -25.84 -15.21 -7.66
CA TYR A 282 -26.19 -16.60 -7.39
C TYR A 282 -26.96 -17.27 -8.54
N GLY A 283 -27.49 -16.49 -9.50
CA GLY A 283 -28.21 -17.00 -10.65
C GLY A 283 -28.24 -16.02 -11.83
N ILE A 284 -28.20 -16.54 -13.06
CA ILE A 284 -28.54 -15.79 -14.27
C ILE A 284 -29.48 -16.64 -15.12
N TRP A 285 -30.78 -16.37 -15.08
CA TRP A 285 -31.72 -17.07 -15.95
C TRP A 285 -31.73 -16.45 -17.35
N HIS A 286 -31.49 -17.25 -18.38
CA HIS A 286 -31.48 -16.79 -19.77
C HIS A 286 -32.65 -17.41 -20.56
N THR A 287 -33.52 -16.57 -21.12
CA THR A 287 -34.71 -17.04 -21.83
C THR A 287 -34.41 -17.75 -23.14
N GLY A 288 -33.28 -17.42 -23.80
CA GLY A 288 -32.89 -18.07 -25.06
C GLY A 288 -32.50 -19.55 -24.88
N THR A 289 -31.97 -19.93 -23.71
CA THR A 289 -31.63 -21.32 -23.37
C THR A 289 -32.64 -21.97 -22.42
N ASN A 290 -33.54 -21.17 -21.82
CA ASN A 290 -34.49 -21.59 -20.79
C ASN A 290 -33.81 -22.34 -19.64
N SER A 291 -32.71 -21.77 -19.16
CA SER A 291 -31.86 -22.36 -18.13
C SER A 291 -31.15 -21.27 -17.32
N ASP A 292 -30.70 -21.63 -16.12
CA ASP A 292 -29.70 -20.85 -15.40
C ASP A 292 -28.32 -21.03 -16.07
N VAL A 293 -27.60 -19.93 -16.25
CA VAL A 293 -26.29 -19.87 -16.89
C VAL A 293 -25.20 -19.30 -15.98
N GLN A 294 -25.48 -19.17 -14.68
CA GLN A 294 -24.53 -18.66 -13.67
C GLN A 294 -23.18 -19.40 -13.72
N SER A 295 -23.19 -20.72 -13.92
CA SER A 295 -21.96 -21.53 -14.04
C SER A 295 -21.03 -21.17 -15.22
N GLN A 296 -21.48 -20.30 -16.14
CA GLN A 296 -20.68 -19.74 -17.23
C GLN A 296 -20.12 -18.35 -16.92
N VAL A 297 -20.52 -17.73 -15.81
CA VAL A 297 -19.95 -16.48 -15.30
C VAL A 297 -18.54 -16.74 -14.79
N ARG A 298 -17.63 -15.80 -15.03
CA ARG A 298 -16.25 -15.85 -14.55
C ARG A 298 -15.86 -14.52 -13.94
N TYR A 299 -14.89 -14.55 -13.05
CA TYR A 299 -14.41 -13.36 -12.34
C TYR A 299 -13.04 -12.92 -12.86
N GLN A 300 -12.80 -11.61 -12.84
CA GLN A 300 -11.54 -11.00 -13.24
C GLN A 300 -11.07 -9.97 -12.22
N THR A 301 -9.75 -9.89 -12.05
CA THR A 301 -9.07 -8.92 -11.18
C THR A 301 -7.98 -8.18 -11.93
N TYR A 302 -7.61 -6.99 -11.45
CA TYR A 302 -6.53 -6.16 -12.00
C TYR A 302 -5.14 -6.60 -11.52
N THR A 303 -4.84 -7.89 -11.68
CA THR A 303 -3.67 -8.57 -11.11
C THR A 303 -2.63 -8.99 -12.16
N ASN A 304 -2.87 -8.68 -13.44
CA ASN A 304 -1.94 -9.06 -14.49
C ASN A 304 -0.88 -7.99 -14.73
N PHE A 305 0.35 -8.29 -14.35
CA PHE A 305 1.54 -7.46 -14.53
C PHE A 305 2.55 -8.05 -15.53
N THR A 306 2.17 -9.06 -16.32
CA THR A 306 3.05 -9.74 -17.30
C THR A 306 3.42 -8.89 -18.53
N ALA A 307 2.86 -7.68 -18.63
CA ALA A 307 3.06 -6.78 -19.75
C ALA A 307 3.18 -5.33 -19.26
N THR A 308 3.93 -5.14 -18.17
CA THR A 308 4.39 -3.82 -17.71
C THR A 308 5.34 -3.20 -18.74
N PRO A 309 5.44 -1.86 -18.81
CA PRO A 309 6.36 -1.19 -19.73
C PRO A 309 7.83 -1.61 -19.60
N SER A 310 8.31 -1.91 -18.38
CA SER A 310 9.68 -2.40 -18.16
C SER A 310 9.92 -3.84 -18.66
N GLY A 311 8.86 -4.62 -18.85
CA GLY A 311 8.95 -6.04 -19.17
C GLY A 311 9.60 -6.89 -18.07
N ARG A 312 9.55 -6.42 -16.81
CA ARG A 312 10.16 -7.06 -15.64
C ARG A 312 9.19 -7.03 -14.45
N GLY A 313 9.39 -7.97 -13.53
CA GLY A 313 8.56 -8.11 -12.33
C GLY A 313 7.16 -8.63 -12.64
N ASP A 314 7.10 -9.61 -13.54
CA ASP A 314 5.86 -10.26 -13.96
C ASP A 314 5.16 -10.88 -12.75
N MET A 315 3.87 -10.60 -12.64
CA MET A 315 2.97 -11.23 -11.69
C MET A 315 1.62 -11.47 -12.38
N ASN A 316 0.92 -12.51 -11.93
CA ASN A 316 -0.45 -12.80 -12.31
C ASN A 316 -1.27 -13.08 -11.05
N TYR A 317 -2.53 -13.49 -11.20
CA TYR A 317 -3.45 -13.70 -10.09
C TYR A 317 -2.93 -14.67 -9.02
N LEU A 318 -2.00 -15.59 -9.34
CA LEU A 318 -1.40 -16.49 -8.35
C LEU A 318 -0.49 -15.76 -7.34
N ASN A 319 -0.04 -14.55 -7.67
CA ASN A 319 0.76 -13.72 -6.77
C ASN A 319 -0.08 -12.93 -5.76
N PHE A 320 -1.41 -12.90 -5.90
CA PHE A 320 -2.30 -12.03 -5.13
C PHE A 320 -3.31 -12.83 -4.33
N LYS A 321 -3.67 -12.36 -3.14
CA LYS A 321 -4.66 -13.04 -2.31
C LYS A 321 -6.09 -12.67 -2.75
N PRO A 322 -7.03 -13.63 -2.78
CA PRO A 322 -6.83 -15.08 -2.65
C PRO A 322 -6.24 -15.69 -3.93
N ASN A 323 -5.36 -16.68 -3.79
CA ASN A 323 -4.74 -17.46 -4.88
C ASN A 323 -4.80 -18.99 -4.66
N GLY A 324 -5.52 -19.46 -3.63
CA GLY A 324 -5.57 -20.88 -3.25
C GLY A 324 -4.72 -21.25 -2.03
N ASN A 325 -3.91 -20.33 -1.50
CA ASN A 325 -3.36 -20.45 -0.15
C ASN A 325 -4.40 -20.05 0.90
N PRO A 326 -4.38 -20.64 2.11
CA PRO A 326 -5.28 -20.24 3.19
C PRO A 326 -5.18 -18.73 3.44
N THR A 327 -6.31 -18.05 3.33
CA THR A 327 -6.48 -16.62 3.55
C THR A 327 -7.82 -16.41 4.25
N CYS A 328 -7.89 -15.41 5.10
CA CYS A 328 -9.13 -14.92 5.71
C CYS A 328 -9.53 -13.54 5.18
N LEU A 329 -8.64 -12.88 4.43
CA LEU A 329 -8.78 -11.46 4.05
C LEU A 329 -9.05 -10.57 5.29
N CYS A 330 -8.42 -10.89 6.42
CA CYS A 330 -8.75 -10.33 7.73
C CYS A 330 -7.50 -9.98 8.55
N GLY A 331 -7.69 -9.19 9.61
CA GLY A 331 -6.60 -8.73 10.46
C GLY A 331 -5.59 -7.85 9.71
N ASP A 332 -4.48 -7.48 10.35
CA ASP A 332 -3.49 -6.62 9.69
C ASP A 332 -2.74 -7.33 8.55
N TRP A 333 -2.40 -8.62 8.69
CA TRP A 333 -1.57 -9.34 7.71
C TRP A 333 -2.27 -9.73 6.41
N ASP A 334 -3.58 -9.87 6.44
CA ASP A 334 -4.30 -10.51 5.34
C ASP A 334 -5.44 -9.66 4.80
N ALA A 335 -5.90 -8.64 5.54
CA ALA A 335 -6.91 -7.74 5.03
C ALA A 335 -6.40 -6.93 3.84
N MET A 336 -7.26 -6.79 2.84
CA MET A 336 -7.01 -5.94 1.68
C MET A 336 -7.24 -4.46 2.03
N LEU A 337 -6.35 -3.89 2.84
CA LEU A 337 -6.43 -2.49 3.30
C LEU A 337 -6.08 -1.46 2.21
N PHE A 338 -5.37 -1.88 1.18
CA PHE A 338 -4.81 -0.99 0.14
C PHE A 338 -5.31 -1.38 -1.26
N TYR A 339 -4.41 -1.83 -2.15
CA TYR A 339 -4.73 -2.28 -3.52
C TYR A 339 -4.92 -3.79 -3.58
N ASN A 340 -4.50 -4.46 -4.67
CA ASN A 340 -4.52 -5.92 -4.72
C ASN A 340 -3.38 -6.44 -3.83
N ASP A 341 -3.75 -7.13 -2.76
CA ASP A 341 -2.82 -7.64 -1.75
C ASP A 341 -2.01 -8.81 -2.32
N LEU A 342 -0.70 -8.77 -2.13
CA LEU A 342 0.21 -9.81 -2.60
C LEU A 342 0.31 -10.93 -1.58
N ASP A 343 0.53 -12.14 -2.08
CA ASP A 343 0.85 -13.29 -1.24
C ASP A 343 2.36 -13.48 -1.13
N GLN A 344 2.91 -13.14 0.03
CA GLN A 344 4.33 -13.28 0.34
C GLN A 344 4.72 -14.72 0.73
N TYR A 345 3.79 -15.68 0.73
CA TYR A 345 4.10 -17.11 0.78
C TYR A 345 4.28 -17.73 -0.61
N TYR A 346 3.83 -17.06 -1.67
CA TYR A 346 3.97 -17.56 -3.02
C TYR A 346 5.40 -17.31 -3.54
N GLN A 347 6.13 -18.38 -3.89
CA GLN A 347 7.56 -18.29 -4.23
C GLN A 347 7.85 -17.28 -5.35
N ALA A 348 7.02 -17.20 -6.40
CA ALA A 348 7.27 -16.24 -7.48
C ALA A 348 7.11 -14.78 -7.01
N THR A 349 6.30 -14.51 -5.98
CA THR A 349 6.20 -13.19 -5.34
C THR A 349 7.50 -12.88 -4.59
N ILE A 350 7.98 -13.85 -3.80
CA ILE A 350 9.24 -13.76 -3.06
C ILE A 350 10.41 -13.48 -4.02
N ASP A 351 10.58 -14.32 -5.05
CA ASP A 351 11.65 -14.20 -6.04
C ASP A 351 11.64 -12.84 -6.74
N THR A 352 10.44 -12.37 -7.13
CA THR A 352 10.28 -11.08 -7.81
C THR A 352 10.76 -9.93 -6.93
N PHE A 353 10.42 -9.94 -5.64
CA PHE A 353 10.84 -8.90 -4.72
C PHE A 353 12.31 -9.00 -4.32
N HIS A 354 12.84 -10.21 -4.11
CA HIS A 354 14.26 -10.43 -3.88
C HIS A 354 15.11 -9.84 -5.01
N VAL A 355 14.77 -10.16 -6.27
CA VAL A 355 15.50 -9.64 -7.44
C VAL A 355 15.28 -8.14 -7.62
N TRP A 356 14.09 -7.61 -7.33
CA TRP A 356 13.82 -6.18 -7.41
C TRP A 356 14.62 -5.37 -6.38
N THR A 357 14.62 -5.80 -5.12
CA THR A 357 15.36 -5.13 -4.04
C THR A 357 16.87 -5.17 -4.30
N LYS A 358 17.40 -6.31 -4.75
CA LYS A 358 18.80 -6.41 -5.19
C LYS A 358 19.11 -5.46 -6.35
N TRP A 359 18.22 -5.35 -7.34
CA TRP A 359 18.40 -4.41 -8.44
C TRP A 359 18.38 -2.95 -7.98
N MET A 360 17.54 -2.58 -7.02
CA MET A 360 17.58 -1.24 -6.41
C MET A 360 18.95 -0.95 -5.79
N MET A 361 19.57 -1.95 -5.13
CA MET A 361 20.89 -1.78 -4.53
C MET A 361 22.01 -1.73 -5.57
N GLU A 362 22.05 -2.69 -6.50
CA GLU A 362 23.17 -2.86 -7.42
C GLU A 362 23.12 -1.92 -8.65
N ASP A 363 21.94 -1.67 -9.19
CA ASP A 363 21.77 -0.89 -10.42
C ASP A 363 21.41 0.57 -10.14
N VAL A 364 20.56 0.82 -9.14
CA VAL A 364 20.14 2.18 -8.77
C VAL A 364 21.11 2.80 -7.75
N GLY A 365 21.84 1.97 -6.99
CA GLY A 365 22.84 2.44 -6.03
C GLY A 365 22.26 2.84 -4.67
N VAL A 366 21.11 2.29 -4.28
CA VAL A 366 20.55 2.54 -2.94
C VAL A 366 21.32 1.73 -1.90
N GLU A 367 21.53 2.31 -0.72
CA GLU A 367 22.36 1.73 0.33
C GLU A 367 21.59 1.46 1.64
N GLY A 368 20.28 1.74 1.64
CA GLY A 368 19.38 1.42 2.75
C GLY A 368 17.95 1.21 2.26
N LEU A 369 17.12 0.65 3.13
CA LEU A 369 15.74 0.26 2.84
C LEU A 369 14.79 0.78 3.92
N ARG A 370 13.75 1.54 3.54
CA ARG A 370 12.56 1.79 4.35
C ARG A 370 11.47 0.86 3.83
N LEU A 371 10.96 -0.01 4.69
CA LEU A 371 9.95 -1.01 4.33
C LEU A 371 8.58 -0.48 4.71
N ASP A 372 7.75 -0.22 3.72
CA ASP A 372 6.37 0.25 3.86
C ASP A 372 5.49 -0.80 4.51
N ALA A 373 4.57 -0.40 5.39
CA ALA A 373 3.49 -1.24 5.89
C ALA A 373 3.90 -2.65 6.36
N VAL A 374 5.02 -2.79 7.10
CA VAL A 374 5.52 -4.13 7.48
C VAL A 374 4.54 -4.91 8.36
N LYS A 375 3.62 -4.23 9.04
CA LYS A 375 2.57 -4.89 9.80
C LYS A 375 1.55 -5.61 8.91
N ASN A 376 1.61 -5.47 7.60
CA ASN A 376 0.63 -6.01 6.65
C ASN A 376 1.16 -7.16 5.79
N PHE A 377 2.39 -7.62 6.05
CA PHE A 377 2.91 -8.87 5.50
C PHE A 377 3.79 -9.61 6.50
N THR A 378 4.14 -10.84 6.18
CA THR A 378 4.74 -11.79 7.12
C THR A 378 6.15 -11.32 7.54
N PRO A 379 6.53 -11.49 8.82
CA PRO A 379 7.91 -11.20 9.25
C PRO A 379 8.92 -12.16 8.62
N GLU A 380 8.47 -13.37 8.25
CA GLU A 380 9.24 -14.36 7.51
C GLU A 380 9.74 -13.82 6.17
N PHE A 381 8.88 -13.16 5.39
CA PHE A 381 9.29 -12.55 4.13
C PHE A 381 10.41 -11.51 4.35
N THR A 382 10.30 -10.67 5.38
CA THR A 382 11.35 -9.70 5.72
C THR A 382 12.65 -10.39 6.07
N GLY A 383 12.64 -11.40 6.96
CA GLY A 383 13.84 -12.14 7.36
C GLY A 383 14.53 -12.78 6.15
N ASN A 384 13.77 -13.54 5.37
CA ASN A 384 14.27 -14.24 4.17
C ASN A 384 14.80 -13.27 3.10
N LEU A 385 14.21 -12.08 2.96
CA LEU A 385 14.75 -11.05 2.07
C LEU A 385 16.11 -10.54 2.55
N LEU A 386 16.29 -10.33 3.86
CA LEU A 386 17.56 -9.85 4.39
C LEU A 386 18.67 -10.91 4.27
N ASP A 387 18.35 -12.18 4.49
CA ASP A 387 19.28 -13.29 4.25
C ASP A 387 19.65 -13.38 2.77
N TYR A 388 18.67 -13.33 1.86
CA TYR A 388 18.93 -13.31 0.43
C TYR A 388 19.87 -12.17 0.02
N LEU A 389 19.69 -10.95 0.57
CA LEU A 389 20.56 -9.82 0.27
C LEU A 389 21.98 -10.06 0.82
N HIS A 390 22.11 -10.51 2.07
CA HIS A 390 23.40 -10.82 2.70
C HIS A 390 24.19 -11.87 1.93
N ASP A 391 23.55 -12.99 1.56
CA ASP A 391 24.13 -14.07 0.76
C ASP A 391 24.62 -13.61 -0.61
N ASN A 392 24.02 -12.53 -1.13
CA ASN A 392 24.39 -11.91 -2.40
C ASN A 392 25.39 -10.75 -2.22
N GLY A 393 25.97 -10.55 -1.03
CA GLY A 393 26.96 -9.52 -0.73
C GLY A 393 26.38 -8.11 -0.64
N ASN A 394 25.07 -7.98 -0.42
CA ASN A 394 24.36 -6.72 -0.31
C ASN A 394 23.90 -6.52 1.14
N ASP A 395 24.66 -5.75 1.92
CA ASP A 395 24.33 -5.41 3.31
C ASP A 395 23.84 -3.96 3.40
N PRO A 396 22.52 -3.69 3.46
CA PRO A 396 22.03 -2.33 3.58
C PRO A 396 22.48 -1.70 4.89
N LYS A 397 22.96 -0.45 4.84
CA LYS A 397 23.48 0.28 6.00
C LYS A 397 22.39 0.66 7.00
N ILE A 398 21.18 0.92 6.50
CA ILE A 398 19.98 1.22 7.30
C ILE A 398 18.83 0.40 6.74
N ILE A 399 18.14 -0.31 7.63
CA ILE A 399 16.90 -1.03 7.32
C ILE A 399 15.88 -0.63 8.38
N VAL A 400 14.76 -0.04 7.97
CA VAL A 400 13.70 0.36 8.89
C VAL A 400 12.33 -0.05 8.38
N GLY A 401 11.60 -0.83 9.18
CA GLY A 401 10.22 -1.18 8.92
C GLY A 401 9.24 -0.19 9.54
N GLU A 402 8.18 0.12 8.79
CA GLU A 402 7.01 0.83 9.30
C GLU A 402 5.99 -0.16 9.88
N SER A 403 6.14 -0.46 11.17
CA SER A 403 5.12 -1.21 11.91
C SER A 403 4.26 -0.20 12.69
N TYR A 404 3.22 0.35 12.07
CA TYR A 404 2.38 1.38 12.71
C TYR A 404 1.58 0.82 13.88
N ASP A 405 2.13 0.95 15.09
CA ASP A 405 1.52 0.56 16.36
C ASP A 405 2.09 1.40 17.52
N TYR A 406 1.22 1.91 18.39
CA TYR A 406 1.64 2.72 19.54
C TYR A 406 2.06 1.90 20.76
N ASP A 407 1.90 0.58 20.76
CA ASP A 407 2.32 -0.32 21.82
C ASP A 407 3.75 -0.82 21.60
N ALA A 408 4.66 -0.44 22.50
CA ALA A 408 6.07 -0.81 22.38
C ALA A 408 6.31 -2.33 22.47
N ALA A 409 5.47 -3.08 23.21
CA ALA A 409 5.61 -4.53 23.30
C ALA A 409 5.25 -5.22 21.97
N THR A 410 4.24 -4.69 21.27
CA THR A 410 3.84 -5.12 19.93
C THR A 410 4.94 -4.82 18.90
N LEU A 411 5.54 -3.63 18.97
CA LEU A 411 6.73 -3.30 18.16
C LEU A 411 7.90 -4.24 18.45
N LYS A 412 8.16 -4.57 19.72
CA LYS A 412 9.19 -5.55 20.10
C LYS A 412 8.90 -6.93 19.51
N SER A 413 7.66 -7.40 19.64
CA SER A 413 7.23 -8.70 19.11
C SER A 413 7.45 -8.77 17.59
N ARG A 414 7.10 -7.70 16.86
CA ARG A 414 7.34 -7.62 15.42
C ARG A 414 8.82 -7.65 15.07
N LEU A 415 9.65 -6.89 15.82
CA LEU A 415 11.10 -6.87 15.65
C LEU A 415 11.70 -8.27 15.87
N ASP A 416 11.39 -8.89 17.01
CA ASP A 416 11.89 -10.22 17.37
C ASP A 416 11.45 -11.28 16.35
N ALA A 417 10.23 -11.18 15.82
CA ALA A 417 9.71 -12.09 14.81
C ALA A 417 10.54 -12.04 13.52
N VAL A 418 10.87 -10.85 13.00
CA VAL A 418 11.75 -10.74 11.82
C VAL A 418 13.12 -11.34 12.10
N TYR A 419 13.72 -11.01 13.24
CA TYR A 419 14.99 -11.60 13.67
C TYR A 419 14.94 -13.13 13.79
N SER A 420 13.79 -13.72 14.16
CA SER A 420 13.68 -15.17 14.28
C SER A 420 13.81 -15.91 12.93
N TYR A 421 13.57 -15.22 11.82
CA TYR A 421 13.69 -15.75 10.45
C TYR A 421 15.01 -15.39 9.75
N MET A 422 15.87 -14.59 10.37
CA MET A 422 17.20 -14.26 9.82
C MET A 422 18.23 -15.31 10.23
N ASP A 423 19.16 -15.61 9.34
CA ASP A 423 20.36 -16.41 9.63
C ASP A 423 21.34 -15.64 10.54
N GLU A 424 22.21 -16.39 11.23
CA GLU A 424 23.09 -15.85 12.26
C GLU A 424 24.14 -14.89 11.70
N ASP A 425 24.68 -15.15 10.51
CA ASP A 425 25.60 -14.25 9.82
C ASP A 425 24.91 -12.94 9.40
N THR A 426 23.70 -13.01 8.85
CA THR A 426 22.87 -11.82 8.56
C THR A 426 22.63 -10.97 9.81
N LYS A 427 22.26 -11.59 10.94
CA LYS A 427 22.08 -10.89 12.23
C LYS A 427 23.35 -10.18 12.70
N ASN A 428 24.51 -10.74 12.41
CA ASN A 428 25.81 -10.17 12.76
C ASN A 428 26.26 -9.07 11.79
N ALA A 429 25.78 -9.11 10.54
CA ALA A 429 26.14 -8.15 9.50
C ALA A 429 25.32 -6.85 9.55
N MET A 430 24.02 -6.93 9.87
CA MET A 430 23.11 -5.78 9.74
C MET A 430 22.07 -5.66 10.88
N TYR A 431 21.51 -4.46 11.03
CA TYR A 431 20.44 -4.18 11.99
C TYR A 431 19.12 -3.91 11.28
N TYR A 432 18.11 -4.73 11.56
CA TYR A 432 16.72 -4.45 11.19
C TYR A 432 16.10 -3.56 12.26
N SER A 433 15.60 -2.39 11.89
CA SER A 433 15.00 -1.43 12.81
C SER A 433 13.50 -1.26 12.58
N LEU A 434 12.80 -0.68 13.55
CA LEU A 434 11.44 -0.16 13.37
C LEU A 434 11.38 1.33 13.73
N PHE A 435 10.40 2.03 13.16
CA PHE A 435 10.04 3.37 13.64
C PHE A 435 9.40 3.30 15.03
N ASP A 436 9.82 4.18 15.94
CA ASP A 436 9.31 4.24 17.32
C ASP A 436 8.04 5.09 17.43
N PHE A 437 6.91 4.52 17.01
CA PHE A 437 5.60 5.15 17.12
C PHE A 437 5.18 5.40 18.58
N ASN A 438 5.60 4.55 19.52
CA ASN A 438 5.32 4.75 20.94
C ASN A 438 5.98 6.02 21.49
N LEU A 439 7.27 6.22 21.19
CA LEU A 439 7.96 7.46 21.55
C LEU A 439 7.36 8.66 20.82
N GLN A 440 7.05 8.51 19.53
CA GLN A 440 6.44 9.59 18.75
C GLN A 440 5.14 10.08 19.40
N ALA A 441 4.23 9.19 19.81
CA ALA A 441 3.00 9.58 20.49
C ALA A 441 3.28 10.32 21.79
N SER A 442 4.26 9.85 22.57
CA SER A 442 4.67 10.51 23.80
C SER A 442 5.24 11.91 23.57
N LEU A 443 6.02 12.10 22.49
CA LEU A 443 6.58 13.39 22.10
C LEU A 443 5.49 14.34 21.60
N ARG A 444 4.56 13.86 20.76
CA ARG A 444 3.39 14.62 20.30
C ARG A 444 2.59 15.12 21.49
N ASP A 445 2.18 14.23 22.39
CA ASP A 445 1.35 14.61 23.52
C ASP A 445 2.10 15.59 24.46
N ALA A 446 3.42 15.46 24.60
CA ALA A 446 4.23 16.45 25.33
C ALA A 446 4.29 17.82 24.65
N CYS A 447 4.14 17.89 23.33
CA CYS A 447 4.08 19.15 22.58
C CYS A 447 2.67 19.77 22.60
N ASP A 448 1.62 18.94 22.49
CA ASP A 448 0.30 19.44 22.11
C ASP A 448 -0.81 19.13 23.12
N ALA A 449 -0.68 18.07 23.93
CA ALA A 449 -1.73 17.68 24.85
C ALA A 449 -1.64 18.48 26.17
N PHE A 450 -2.61 19.38 26.37
CA PHE A 450 -2.70 20.16 27.60
C PHE A 450 -2.73 19.26 28.85
N GLY A 451 -1.82 19.50 29.79
CA GLY A 451 -1.73 18.76 31.04
C GLY A 451 -0.96 17.43 30.94
N TYR A 452 -0.36 17.11 29.79
CA TYR A 452 0.51 15.94 29.68
C TYR A 452 1.74 16.05 30.59
N ASP A 453 2.06 14.95 31.28
CA ASP A 453 3.26 14.86 32.10
C ASP A 453 4.48 14.51 31.24
N ALA A 454 5.26 15.52 30.87
CA ALA A 454 6.44 15.37 30.02
C ALA A 454 7.50 14.39 30.57
N ARG A 455 7.45 14.01 31.86
CA ARG A 455 8.32 12.95 32.41
C ARG A 455 8.09 11.60 31.73
N ASN A 456 6.89 11.37 31.19
CA ASN A 456 6.54 10.13 30.49
C ASN A 456 7.40 9.89 29.24
N VAL A 457 7.91 10.95 28.59
CA VAL A 457 8.82 10.82 27.43
C VAL A 457 10.11 10.06 27.79
N PHE A 458 10.54 10.11 29.05
CA PHE A 458 11.74 9.42 29.53
C PHE A 458 11.49 7.96 29.94
N SER A 459 10.23 7.53 30.03
CA SER A 459 9.85 6.13 30.31
C SER A 459 9.23 5.42 29.12
N ASN A 460 8.67 6.19 28.17
CA ASN A 460 8.09 5.69 26.93
C ASN A 460 9.17 5.53 25.85
N GLY A 461 8.78 4.87 24.75
CA GLY A 461 9.60 4.51 23.63
C GLY A 461 10.14 3.08 23.71
N MET A 462 10.36 2.49 22.54
CA MET A 462 10.89 1.13 22.35
C MET A 462 12.12 0.85 23.21
N HIS A 463 13.02 1.82 23.37
CA HIS A 463 14.22 1.65 24.20
C HIS A 463 13.88 1.59 25.70
N ASN A 464 13.20 2.60 26.23
CA ASN A 464 13.00 2.73 27.68
C ASN A 464 12.03 1.67 28.21
N SER A 465 10.94 1.40 27.47
CA SER A 465 9.89 0.49 27.94
C SER A 465 10.19 -0.98 27.69
N GLN A 466 10.96 -1.30 26.63
CA GLN A 466 11.21 -2.70 26.21
C GLN A 466 12.69 -3.10 26.16
N GLN A 467 13.61 -2.18 26.51
CA GLN A 467 15.06 -2.41 26.51
C GLN A 467 15.59 -2.87 25.15
N ILE A 468 14.94 -2.43 24.06
CA ILE A 468 15.39 -2.72 22.70
C ILE A 468 16.70 -1.98 22.43
N ASN A 469 17.62 -2.65 21.72
CA ASN A 469 18.88 -2.05 21.32
C ASN A 469 18.62 -0.84 20.42
N ARG A 470 19.20 0.31 20.77
CA ARG A 470 19.03 1.58 20.05
C ARG A 470 19.35 1.53 18.55
N LYS A 471 20.17 0.58 18.10
CA LYS A 471 20.46 0.37 16.68
C LYS A 471 19.29 -0.26 15.90
N ASN A 472 18.28 -0.77 16.60
CA ASN A 472 17.05 -1.35 16.06
C ASN A 472 15.88 -0.35 16.11
N ILE A 473 16.14 0.93 16.39
CA ILE A 473 15.11 1.95 16.65
C ILE A 473 15.42 3.19 15.81
N ILE A 474 14.46 3.60 14.99
CA ILE A 474 14.45 4.91 14.35
C ILE A 474 13.42 5.79 15.07
N THR A 475 13.87 6.87 15.69
CA THR A 475 12.98 7.81 16.40
C THR A 475 12.60 8.97 15.47
N PHE A 476 11.39 9.50 15.60
CA PHE A 476 10.93 10.61 14.76
C PHE A 476 9.88 11.44 15.51
N VAL A 477 9.61 12.65 15.03
CA VAL A 477 8.58 13.54 15.58
C VAL A 477 7.33 13.53 14.69
N ASN A 478 7.51 13.80 13.41
CA ASN A 478 6.47 13.75 12.38
C ASN A 478 7.03 13.05 11.13
N ASN A 479 6.15 12.46 10.32
CA ASN A 479 6.46 11.86 9.03
C ASN A 479 5.48 12.37 7.95
N HIS A 480 5.44 11.74 6.79
CA HIS A 480 4.53 12.15 5.71
C HIS A 480 3.05 11.79 5.97
N ASP A 481 2.75 10.87 6.88
CA ASP A 481 1.38 10.49 7.26
C ASP A 481 0.84 11.40 8.37
N PHE A 482 1.70 11.79 9.30
CA PHE A 482 1.35 12.64 10.46
C PHE A 482 1.47 14.10 10.07
N ARG A 483 0.51 14.55 9.26
CA ARG A 483 0.45 15.92 8.70
C ARG A 483 -0.44 16.85 9.50
N GLU A 484 -1.39 16.29 10.22
CA GLU A 484 -2.46 17.01 10.91
C GLU A 484 -2.81 16.30 12.23
N GLU A 485 -3.38 17.08 13.15
CA GLU A 485 -4.01 16.59 14.37
C GLU A 485 -5.01 15.46 14.06
N PRO A 486 -5.10 14.42 14.92
CA PRO A 486 -4.45 14.29 16.22
C PRO A 486 -3.11 13.52 16.19
N GLN A 487 -2.52 13.31 15.01
CA GLN A 487 -1.36 12.42 14.86
C GLN A 487 -0.03 13.18 14.83
N SER A 488 -0.02 14.39 14.28
CA SER A 488 1.17 15.24 14.20
C SER A 488 1.46 15.96 15.51
N ALA A 489 2.74 16.24 15.74
CA ALA A 489 3.21 17.20 16.73
C ALA A 489 3.26 18.63 16.12
N ASP A 490 2.42 19.55 16.58
CA ASP A 490 2.13 20.81 15.85
C ASP A 490 2.55 22.09 16.58
N ASN A 491 2.35 22.22 17.89
CA ASN A 491 2.56 23.48 18.62
C ASN A 491 4.04 23.77 18.89
N ASP A 492 4.78 22.78 19.42
CA ASP A 492 6.20 22.93 19.79
C ASP A 492 7.08 21.74 19.34
N PRO A 493 7.02 21.27 18.07
CA PRO A 493 7.73 20.07 17.61
C PRO A 493 9.26 20.16 17.76
N ILE A 494 9.81 21.37 17.89
CA ILE A 494 11.23 21.59 18.16
C ILE A 494 11.69 20.96 19.49
N LEU A 495 10.80 20.85 20.48
CA LEU A 495 11.10 20.16 21.74
C LEU A 495 11.27 18.65 21.54
N GLY A 496 10.42 18.06 20.70
CA GLY A 496 10.57 16.67 20.28
C GLY A 496 11.87 16.41 19.53
N TYR A 497 12.25 17.31 18.62
CA TYR A 497 13.53 17.24 17.92
C TYR A 497 14.72 17.38 18.87
N ALA A 498 14.65 18.33 19.82
CA ALA A 498 15.68 18.48 20.83
C ALA A 498 15.87 17.18 21.63
N PHE A 499 14.79 16.47 21.97
CA PHE A 499 14.87 15.19 22.65
C PHE A 499 15.59 14.13 21.79
N ILE A 500 15.11 13.85 20.58
CA ILE A 500 15.65 12.73 19.78
C ILE A 500 17.07 12.99 19.25
N LEU A 501 17.44 14.25 19.00
CA LEU A 501 18.76 14.63 18.48
C LEU A 501 19.83 14.73 19.57
N THR A 502 19.44 14.90 20.84
CA THR A 502 20.40 15.05 21.96
C THR A 502 20.40 13.87 22.93
N ASN A 503 19.47 12.93 22.77
CA ASN A 503 19.40 11.70 23.55
C ASN A 503 19.96 10.50 22.74
N PRO A 504 21.24 10.15 22.90
CA PRO A 504 21.85 9.06 22.13
C PRO A 504 21.33 7.66 22.51
N LEU A 505 20.54 7.54 23.57
CA LEU A 505 19.94 6.28 24.01
C LEU A 505 18.61 5.99 23.31
N ALA A 506 17.92 7.01 22.78
CA ALA A 506 16.57 6.85 22.24
C ALA A 506 16.53 6.03 20.94
N GLY A 507 17.55 6.16 20.09
CA GLY A 507 17.62 5.50 18.77
C GLY A 507 18.40 6.35 17.76
N ILE A 508 18.24 6.02 16.48
CA ILE A 508 18.73 6.85 15.37
C ILE A 508 17.63 7.88 15.04
N PRO A 509 17.86 9.18 15.25
CA PRO A 509 16.87 10.21 14.97
C PRO A 509 16.64 10.39 13.47
N ALA A 510 15.38 10.49 13.09
CA ALA A 510 14.89 10.84 11.77
C ALA A 510 14.18 12.20 11.80
N CYS A 511 14.67 13.13 10.99
CA CYS A 511 14.03 14.42 10.74
C CYS A 511 13.20 14.38 9.45
N ILE A 512 12.15 15.19 9.36
CA ILE A 512 11.39 15.34 8.11
C ILE A 512 11.83 16.57 7.31
N GLY A 513 11.92 16.42 5.99
CA GLY A 513 12.29 17.48 5.04
C GLY A 513 11.26 18.60 4.83
N GLN A 514 10.20 18.68 5.64
CA GLN A 514 9.28 19.82 5.64
C GLN A 514 9.88 21.07 6.29
N ILE A 515 11.09 20.97 6.86
CA ILE A 515 11.79 22.08 7.49
C ILE A 515 12.14 23.12 6.43
N ASN A 516 11.21 24.06 6.24
CA ASN A 516 11.37 25.41 5.76
C ASN A 516 12.83 25.80 5.49
N ILE A 517 13.29 25.63 4.25
CA ILE A 517 14.55 26.23 3.75
C ILE A 517 14.36 27.75 3.53
N THR A 518 13.37 28.35 4.19
CA THR A 518 13.11 29.79 4.27
C THR A 518 12.53 30.12 5.65
N PRO A 519 13.00 31.17 6.34
CA PRO A 519 12.50 31.55 7.65
C PRO A 519 11.12 32.19 7.49
N THR A 520 10.07 31.39 7.47
CA THR A 520 8.71 31.88 7.71
C THR A 520 7.91 30.79 8.39
N ILE A 521 7.83 30.93 9.71
CA ILE A 521 6.87 30.28 10.60
C ILE A 521 5.49 30.38 9.93
N ARG A 522 4.86 29.24 9.60
CA ARG A 522 3.43 29.23 9.30
C ARG A 522 2.69 29.50 10.59
N ALA A 523 2.28 30.75 10.77
CA ALA A 523 1.20 31.08 11.67
C ALA A 523 -0.14 30.82 10.94
N THR A 524 -1.04 30.20 11.71
CA THR A 524 -2.50 30.13 11.58
C THR A 524 -3.17 29.18 10.58
N PRO A 525 -4.19 28.41 11.06
CA PRO A 525 -5.09 27.61 10.25
C PRO A 525 -6.13 28.51 9.59
N THR A 526 -6.37 28.32 8.29
CA THR A 526 -7.56 28.87 7.66
C THR A 526 -8.70 27.87 7.82
N THR A 527 -9.52 28.10 8.84
CA THR A 527 -10.91 27.65 8.85
C THR A 527 -11.64 28.21 7.62
N SER A 528 -12.29 27.29 6.88
CA SER A 528 -13.48 27.37 6.01
C SER A 528 -13.81 28.65 5.22
N ILE A 529 -14.33 28.47 4.00
CA ILE A 529 -15.66 28.93 3.53
C ILE A 529 -15.94 28.31 2.14
N ASN A 530 -17.10 27.63 2.06
CA ASN A 530 -17.85 27.06 0.93
C ASN A 530 -17.36 25.78 0.25
#